data_AF-A0A328TLV3-F1
#
_entry.id   AF-A0A328TLV3-F1
#
_cell.length_a   1.000
_cell.length_b   1.000
_cell.length_c   1.000
_cell.angle_alpha   90.00
_cell.angle_beta   90.00
_cell.angle_gamma   90.00
#
_symmetry.space_group_name_H-M   'P 1'
#
loop_
_entity.id
_entity.type
_entity.pdbx_description
1 polymer ?
#
loop_
_entity_poly.entity_id
_entity_poly.type
_entity_poly.pdbx_seq_one_letter_code
_entity_poly.pdbx_strand_id
1 'polypeptide(L)' 'MQIWASGIKANAVLVRKCEIVTGAQGCYRQAICQSPALKVSNQ' A
#
# COMPACT_ATOMS: atom_id res chain seq x y z
N MET A 1 2.09 -3.63 2.19
CA MET A 1 1.20 -2.50 2.50
C MET A 1 0.39 -2.71 3.77
N GLN A 2 -0.47 -3.73 3.88
CA GLN A 2 -1.27 -3.93 5.11
C GLN A 2 -0.41 -4.10 6.37
N ILE A 3 0.71 -4.84 6.26
CA ILE A 3 1.70 -4.98 7.35
C ILE A 3 2.31 -3.63 7.77
N TRP A 4 2.49 -2.71 6.82
CA TRP A 4 2.98 -1.36 7.14
C TRP A 4 1.89 -0.51 7.80
N ALA A 5 0.66 -0.60 7.29
CA ALA A 5 -0.50 0.10 7.86
C ALA A 5 -0.78 -0.34 9.30
N SER A 6 -0.67 -1.64 9.61
CA SER A 6 -0.78 -2.14 10.99
C SER A 6 0.35 -1.61 11.88
N GLY A 7 1.56 -1.45 11.33
CA GLY A 7 2.70 -0.84 12.04
C GLY A 7 2.46 0.61 12.49
N ILE A 8 1.68 1.39 11.73
CA ILE A 8 1.28 2.76 12.10
C ILE A 8 -0.09 2.83 12.81
N LYS A 9 -0.57 1.70 13.36
CA LYS A 9 -1.84 1.57 14.09
C LYS A 9 -3.07 1.99 13.28
N ALA A 10 -3.00 1.89 11.95
CA ALA A 10 -4.16 1.97 11.09
C ALA A 10 -4.91 0.62 11.09
N ASN A 11 -6.24 0.66 11.03
CA ASN A 11 -7.11 -0.52 11.01
C ASN A 11 -7.69 -0.82 9.63
N ALA A 12 -7.54 0.10 8.67
CA ALA A 12 -7.98 -0.07 7.30
C ALA A 12 -6.95 0.45 6.29
N VAL A 13 -6.96 -0.10 5.08
CA VAL A 13 -6.16 0.38 3.95
C VAL A 13 -7.11 0.58 2.77
N LEU A 14 -7.21 1.81 2.28
CA LEU A 14 -7.99 2.10 1.08
C LEU A 14 -7.10 1.93 -0.14
N VAL A 15 -7.29 0.86 -0.89
CA VAL A 15 -6.50 0.61 -2.10
C VAL A 15 -6.95 1.54 -3.21
N ARG A 16 -6.09 2.47 -3.62
CA ARG A 16 -6.44 3.46 -4.65
C ARG A 16 -5.91 3.06 -6.02
N LYS A 17 -4.60 2.81 -6.14
CA LYS A 17 -3.96 2.49 -7.41
C LYS A 17 -2.89 1.44 -7.19
N CYS A 18 -2.90 0.39 -8.01
CA CYS A 18 -1.81 -0.58 -8.09
C CYS A 18 -1.36 -0.66 -9.54
N GLU A 19 -0.07 -0.47 -9.77
CA GLU A 19 0.53 -0.53 -11.10
C GLU A 19 1.74 -1.44 -11.10
N ILE A 20 1.94 -2.13 -12.22
CA ILE A 20 3.13 -2.91 -12.47
C ILE A 20 4.09 -2.01 -13.25
N VAL A 21 5.14 -1.55 -12.57
CA VAL A 21 6.19 -0.74 -13.18
C VAL A 21 7.28 -1.66 -13.70
N THR A 22 7.60 -1.51 -14.97
CA THR A 22 8.73 -2.19 -15.64
C THR A 22 9.82 -1.16 -15.88
N GLY A 23 11.06 -1.46 -15.49
CA GLY A 23 12.18 -0.50 -15.56
C GLY A 23 12.56 0.14 -14.22
N ALA A 24 12.04 -0.37 -13.10
CA ALA A 24 12.58 -0.04 -11.78
C ALA A 24 14.04 -0.53 -11.69
N GLN A 25 14.95 0.33 -11.25
CA GLN A 25 16.38 0.01 -11.21
C GLN A 25 16.62 -1.20 -10.29
N GLY A 26 17.14 -2.30 -10.86
CA GLY A 26 17.37 -3.55 -10.13
C GLY A 26 16.15 -4.47 -9.99
N CYS A 27 14.99 -4.12 -10.56
CA CYS A 27 13.77 -4.95 -10.51
C CYS A 27 13.20 -5.15 -11.93
N TYR A 28 13.12 -6.41 -12.39
CA TYR A 28 12.56 -6.75 -13.70
C TYR A 28 11.12 -6.22 -13.86
N ARG A 29 10.28 -6.47 -12.85
CA ARG A 29 8.93 -5.86 -12.72
C ARG A 29 8.67 -5.62 -11.24
N GLN A 30 8.08 -4.48 -10.91
CA GLN A 30 7.72 -4.13 -9.54
C GLN A 30 6.24 -3.75 -9.49
N ALA A 31 5.48 -4.41 -8.61
CA ALA A 31 4.12 -4.01 -8.31
C ALA A 31 4.15 -2.93 -7.22
N ILE A 32 3.75 -1.71 -7.56
CA ILE A 32 3.64 -0.60 -6.62
C ILE A 32 2.17 -0.34 -6.39
N CYS A 33 1.77 -0.40 -5.13
CA CYS A 33 0.42 -0.01 -4.71
C CYS A 33 0.50 1.24 -3.86
N GLN A 34 -0.24 2.26 -4.27
CA GLN A 34 -0.47 3.48 -3.51
C GLN A 34 -1.79 3.34 -2.78
N SER A 35 -1.71 3.20 -1.46
CA SER A 35 -2.87 3.07 -0.62
C SER A 35 -2.68 3.87 0.66
N PRO A 36 -3.55 4.86 0.94
CA PRO A 36 -3.58 5.49 2.25
C PRO A 36 -4.00 4.48 3.32
N ALA A 37 -3.27 4.50 4.42
CA ALA A 37 -3.64 3.82 5.64
C ALA A 37 -4.62 4.70 6.42
N LEU A 38 -5.75 4.14 6.84
CA LEU A 38 -6.84 4.86 7.51
C LEU A 38 -7.05 4.28 8.91
N LYS A 39 -7.38 5.17 9.85
CA LYS A 39 -7.88 4.80 11.16
C LYS A 39 -9.36 5.14 11.23
N VAL A 40 -10.21 4.15 11.00
CA VAL A 40 -11.67 4.27 11.06
C VAL A 40 -12.08 4.17 12.53
N SER A 41 -12.67 5.24 13.07
CA SER A 41 -13.00 5.35 14.50
C SER A 41 -14.25 4.56 14.92
N ASN A 42 -15.03 4.06 13.97
CA ASN A 42 -16.32 3.40 14.21
C ASN A 42 -16.30 2.02 13.54
N GLN A 43 -15.51 1.11 14.10
CA GLN A 43 -15.35 -0.27 13.62
C GLN A 43 -16.06 -1.26 14.54
#